data_AF-A0A349DE45-F1
#
_entry.id   AF-A0A349DE45-F1
#
_cell.length_a   1.000
_cell.length_b   1.000
_cell.length_c   1.000
_cell.angle_alpha   90.00
_cell.angle_beta   90.00
_cell.angle_gamma   90.00
#
_symmetry.space_group_name_H-M   'P 1'
#
loop_
_entity.id
_entity.type
_entity.pdbx_description
1 polymer ?
#
loop_
_entity_poly.entity_id
_entity_poly.type
_entity_poly.pdbx_seq_one_letter_code
_entity_poly.pdbx_strand_id
1 'polypeptide(L)'
;MSDVINLFDCDKDFKVLAVERINKEQQNFKGDKYGNVVYTYVANSLRDFCNQDERFAEAVVKSNRGFAECIKNIMKGCGNATSDIEVYRRAAKFFFPDSEVSFVMTIKLGEFPTEKYLSQKSAVKNEPKGSQQKKPEPTQKANAEKKKDQNIIQLSLFGEV
;
A
#
# COMPACT_ATOMS: atom_id res chain seq x y z
N MET A 1 -1.66 34.63 14.38
CA MET A 1 -1.47 34.02 15.70
C MET A 1 -0.27 33.12 15.56
N SER A 2 0.78 33.51 16.25
CA SER A 2 2.16 33.12 16.07
C SER A 2 2.38 31.64 16.35
N ASP A 3 3.04 30.98 15.40
CA ASP A 3 3.65 29.66 15.55
C ASP A 3 4.68 29.71 16.70
N VAL A 4 4.22 29.43 17.90
CA VAL A 4 5.08 28.94 18.97
C VAL A 4 5.42 27.48 18.65
N ILE A 5 6.35 27.31 17.71
CA ILE A 5 7.05 26.05 17.52
C ILE A 5 7.76 25.79 18.85
N ASN A 6 7.22 24.85 19.64
CA ASN A 6 7.81 24.49 20.92
C ASN A 6 9.23 24.00 20.64
N LEU A 7 10.20 24.73 21.19
CA LEU A 7 11.64 24.41 21.18
C LEU A 7 11.98 23.05 21.83
N PHE A 8 10.97 22.31 22.31
CA PHE A 8 11.04 20.98 22.92
C PHE A 8 10.56 19.85 22.01
N ASP A 9 10.16 20.11 20.75
CA ASP A 9 9.74 19.04 19.83
C ASP A 9 10.91 18.32 19.12
N CYS A 10 12.18 18.68 19.39
CA CYS A 10 13.36 18.04 18.78
C CYS A 10 13.60 16.57 19.23
N ASP A 11 12.92 16.07 20.27
CA ASP A 11 13.10 14.71 20.79
C ASP A 11 11.96 13.74 20.43
N LYS A 12 10.91 14.20 19.73
CA LYS A 12 9.81 13.31 19.33
C LYS A 12 10.09 12.69 17.97
N ASP A 13 10.38 11.40 17.97
CA ASP A 13 10.37 10.61 16.74
C ASP A 13 8.93 10.44 16.24
N PHE A 14 8.48 11.39 15.40
CA PHE A 14 7.14 11.36 14.81
C PHE A 14 6.90 10.11 13.97
N LYS A 15 7.94 9.50 13.41
CA LYS A 15 7.81 8.28 12.60
C LYS A 15 7.37 7.12 13.47
N VAL A 16 8.03 6.92 14.61
CA VAL A 16 7.67 5.88 15.59
C VAL A 16 6.26 6.11 16.14
N LEU A 17 5.96 7.34 16.55
CA LEU A 17 4.64 7.68 17.10
C LEU A 17 3.51 7.47 16.09
N ALA A 18 3.72 7.83 14.82
CA ALA A 18 2.75 7.62 13.76
C ALA A 18 2.50 6.13 13.52
N VAL A 19 3.55 5.33 13.43
CA VAL A 19 3.45 3.87 13.24
C VAL A 19 2.73 3.21 14.41
N GLU A 20 3.05 3.58 15.64
CA GLU A 20 2.35 3.08 16.82
C GLU A 20 0.87 3.46 16.84
N ARG A 21 0.56 4.71 16.48
CA ARG A 21 -0.83 5.17 16.37
C ARG A 21 -1.60 4.34 15.36
N ILE A 22 -1.05 4.16 14.16
CA ILE A 22 -1.67 3.34 13.10
C ILE A 22 -1.83 1.88 13.57
N ASN A 23 -0.84 1.31 14.28
CA ASN A 23 -0.94 -0.05 14.85
C ASN A 23 -2.12 -0.18 15.82
N LYS A 24 -2.22 0.74 16.78
CA LYS A 24 -3.29 0.75 17.79
C LYS A 24 -4.66 0.92 17.14
N GLU A 25 -4.78 1.81 16.18
CA GLU A 25 -6.04 2.06 15.48
C GLU A 25 -6.42 0.91 14.54
N GLN A 26 -5.45 0.26 13.88
CA GLN A 26 -5.70 -0.92 13.05
C GLN A 26 -6.20 -2.10 13.89
N GLN A 27 -5.64 -2.34 15.06
CA GLN A 27 -6.07 -3.44 15.95
C GLN A 27 -7.52 -3.26 16.43
N ASN A 28 -7.93 -2.01 16.66
CA ASN A 28 -9.28 -1.66 17.09
C ASN A 28 -10.23 -1.40 15.92
N PHE A 29 -9.77 -1.57 14.67
CA PHE A 29 -10.56 -1.26 13.49
C PHE A 29 -11.76 -2.19 13.36
N LYS A 30 -12.94 -1.59 13.15
CA LYS A 30 -14.18 -2.28 12.83
C LYS A 30 -14.77 -1.64 11.57
N GLY A 31 -14.54 -2.28 10.44
CA GLY A 31 -14.97 -1.80 9.12
C GLY A 31 -16.20 -2.52 8.60
N ASP A 32 -16.78 -1.96 7.55
CA ASP A 32 -17.76 -2.62 6.69
C ASP A 32 -17.08 -3.66 5.78
N LYS A 33 -17.87 -4.34 4.94
CA LYS A 33 -17.36 -5.36 4.00
C LYS A 33 -16.21 -4.83 3.14
N TYR A 34 -16.30 -3.59 2.67
CA TYR A 34 -15.30 -3.00 1.78
C TYR A 34 -14.03 -2.59 2.54
N GLY A 35 -14.19 -1.90 3.68
CA GLY A 35 -13.08 -1.50 4.53
C GLY A 35 -12.24 -2.69 5.03
N ASN A 36 -12.89 -3.81 5.35
CA ASN A 36 -12.20 -5.03 5.80
C ASN A 36 -11.30 -5.65 4.73
N VAL A 37 -11.51 -5.36 3.45
CA VAL A 37 -10.65 -5.87 2.36
C VAL A 37 -9.36 -5.04 2.24
N VAL A 38 -9.43 -3.73 2.50
CA VAL A 38 -8.30 -2.81 2.23
C VAL A 38 -7.51 -2.39 3.45
N TYR A 39 -8.11 -2.40 4.65
CA TYR A 39 -7.54 -1.72 5.82
C TYR A 39 -6.11 -2.18 6.15
N THR A 40 -5.82 -3.48 6.05
CA THR A 40 -4.46 -3.99 6.33
C THR A 40 -3.42 -3.42 5.37
N TYR A 41 -3.74 -3.34 4.08
CA TYR A 41 -2.84 -2.82 3.06
C TYR A 41 -2.67 -1.30 3.20
N VAL A 42 -3.76 -0.58 3.45
CA VAL A 42 -3.72 0.87 3.70
C VAL A 42 -2.90 1.19 4.95
N ALA A 43 -3.05 0.42 6.03
CA ALA A 43 -2.24 0.61 7.25
C ALA A 43 -0.75 0.43 6.97
N ASN A 44 -0.38 -0.59 6.20
CA ASN A 44 1.01 -0.82 5.82
C ASN A 44 1.56 0.34 4.98
N SER A 45 0.84 0.77 3.95
CA SER A 45 1.29 1.89 3.12
C SER A 45 1.38 3.21 3.89
N LEU A 46 0.45 3.48 4.82
CA LEU A 46 0.55 4.67 5.68
C LEU A 46 1.78 4.63 6.59
N ARG A 47 2.15 3.46 7.14
CA ARG A 47 3.40 3.31 7.91
C ARG A 47 4.61 3.58 7.02
N ASP A 48 4.62 3.05 5.81
CA ASP A 48 5.71 3.28 4.86
C ASP A 48 5.83 4.76 4.50
N PHE A 49 4.71 5.46 4.30
CA PHE A 49 4.73 6.91 4.05
C PHE A 49 5.25 7.70 5.26
N CYS A 50 4.87 7.32 6.49
CA CYS A 50 5.42 7.93 7.70
C CYS A 50 6.94 7.70 7.83
N ASN A 51 7.44 6.54 7.39
CA ASN A 51 8.87 6.25 7.40
C ASN A 51 9.63 7.04 6.33
N GLN A 52 9.01 7.26 5.16
CA GLN A 52 9.57 8.01 4.05
C GLN A 52 9.73 9.49 4.37
N ASP A 53 8.71 10.13 4.96
CA ASP A 53 8.69 11.56 5.22
C ASP A 53 8.22 11.89 6.64
N GLU A 54 9.03 12.66 7.35
CA GLU A 54 8.77 13.04 8.74
C GLU A 54 7.61 14.03 8.88
N ARG A 55 7.42 14.94 7.92
CA ARG A 55 6.29 15.91 7.95
C ARG A 55 4.98 15.18 7.74
N PHE A 56 4.98 14.14 6.90
CA PHE A 56 3.82 13.27 6.77
C PHE A 56 3.52 12.55 8.10
N ALA A 57 4.54 11.96 8.74
CA ALA A 57 4.37 11.31 10.05
C ALA A 57 3.84 12.27 11.12
N GLU A 58 4.39 13.48 11.18
CA GLU A 58 3.93 14.55 12.06
C GLU A 58 2.46 14.90 11.78
N ALA A 59 2.06 15.04 10.51
CA ALA A 59 0.67 15.30 10.13
C ALA A 59 -0.26 14.16 10.56
N VAL A 60 0.17 12.90 10.43
CA VAL A 60 -0.61 11.74 10.93
C VAL A 60 -0.76 11.82 12.45
N VAL A 61 0.30 12.14 13.20
CA VAL A 61 0.26 12.22 14.68
C VAL A 61 -0.58 13.39 15.17
N LYS A 62 -0.43 14.58 14.57
CA LYS A 62 -1.14 15.81 14.97
C LYS A 62 -2.58 15.87 14.45
N SER A 63 -2.94 15.05 13.47
CA SER A 63 -4.29 15.02 12.91
C SER A 63 -5.33 14.50 13.92
N ASN A 64 -6.43 15.23 14.07
CA ASN A 64 -7.60 14.77 14.83
C ASN A 64 -8.41 13.68 14.11
N ARG A 65 -8.08 13.39 12.85
CA ARG A 65 -8.74 12.37 12.03
C ARG A 65 -8.09 11.01 12.27
N GLY A 66 -8.90 9.98 12.48
CA GLY A 66 -8.43 8.61 12.71
C GLY A 66 -8.39 7.75 11.45
N PHE A 67 -7.73 6.61 11.57
CA PHE A 67 -7.57 5.57 10.57
C PHE A 67 -8.91 4.98 10.12
N ALA A 68 -9.86 4.77 11.03
CA ALA A 68 -11.19 4.26 10.64
C ALA A 68 -11.94 5.24 9.72
N GLU A 69 -11.87 6.53 10.01
CA GLU A 69 -12.43 7.58 9.14
C GLU A 69 -11.67 7.69 7.82
N CYS A 70 -10.35 7.46 7.81
CA CYS A 70 -9.55 7.37 6.59
C CYS A 70 -10.08 6.26 5.67
N ILE A 71 -10.25 5.03 6.18
CA ILE A 71 -10.78 3.91 5.38
C ILE A 71 -12.18 4.21 4.84
N LYS A 72 -13.05 4.78 5.67
CA LYS A 72 -14.40 5.18 5.25
C LYS A 72 -14.38 6.26 4.17
N ASN A 73 -13.46 7.22 4.27
CA ASN A 73 -13.28 8.27 3.27
C ASN A 73 -12.77 7.71 1.94
N ILE A 74 -11.78 6.81 1.98
CA ILE A 74 -11.24 6.13 0.79
C ILE A 74 -12.36 5.40 0.05
N MET A 75 -13.18 4.66 0.78
CA MET A 75 -14.29 3.86 0.23
C MET A 75 -15.49 4.70 -0.21
N LYS A 76 -15.57 5.96 0.20
CA LYS A 76 -16.67 6.83 -0.20
C LYS A 76 -16.62 7.06 -1.71
N GLY A 77 -17.74 6.74 -2.37
CA GLY A 77 -17.87 6.90 -3.82
C GLY A 77 -17.10 5.86 -4.64
N CYS A 78 -16.52 4.84 -4.00
CA CYS A 78 -16.10 3.64 -4.72
C CYS A 78 -17.35 2.90 -5.18
N GLY A 79 -17.44 2.61 -6.48
CA GLY A 79 -18.50 1.78 -7.03
C GLY A 79 -18.24 0.30 -6.74
N ASN A 80 -18.31 -0.54 -7.77
CA ASN A 80 -18.05 -1.98 -7.61
C ASN A 80 -16.55 -2.34 -7.60
N ALA A 81 -15.67 -1.41 -7.96
CA ALA A 81 -14.23 -1.62 -8.02
C ALA A 81 -13.47 -0.32 -7.73
N THR A 82 -12.26 -0.45 -7.22
CA THR A 82 -11.29 0.65 -7.07
C THR A 82 -9.88 0.13 -7.36
N SER A 83 -9.03 0.99 -7.92
CA SER A 83 -7.61 0.69 -8.06
C SER A 83 -6.88 0.88 -6.74
N ASP A 84 -5.88 0.04 -6.46
CA ASP A 84 -4.99 0.20 -5.31
C ASP A 84 -4.30 1.58 -5.32
N ILE A 85 -3.95 2.08 -6.51
CA ILE A 85 -3.29 3.39 -6.67
C ILE A 85 -4.18 4.52 -6.11
N GLU A 86 -5.47 4.47 -6.41
CA GLU A 86 -6.44 5.47 -5.94
C GLU A 86 -6.67 5.35 -4.43
N VAL A 87 -6.71 4.12 -3.92
CA VAL A 87 -6.81 3.84 -2.49
C VAL A 87 -5.67 4.51 -1.71
N TYR A 88 -4.43 4.31 -2.16
CA TYR A 88 -3.26 4.88 -1.48
C TYR A 88 -3.14 6.39 -1.65
N ARG A 89 -3.50 6.94 -2.81
CA ARG A 89 -3.56 8.39 -3.03
C ARG A 89 -4.56 9.06 -2.10
N ARG A 90 -5.77 8.50 -1.97
CA ARG A 90 -6.79 9.00 -1.03
C ARG A 90 -6.32 8.88 0.42
N ALA A 91 -5.65 7.78 0.78
CA ALA A 91 -5.11 7.59 2.12
C ALA A 91 -4.07 8.68 2.48
N ALA A 92 -3.13 8.97 1.57
CA ALA A 92 -2.14 10.02 1.78
C ALA A 92 -2.80 11.40 1.89
N LYS A 93 -3.69 11.74 0.93
CA LYS A 93 -4.42 13.01 0.91
C LYS A 93 -5.32 13.21 2.12
N PHE A 94 -5.83 12.12 2.69
CA PHE A 94 -6.64 12.18 3.90
C PHE A 94 -5.86 12.75 5.07
N PHE A 95 -4.57 12.46 5.24
CA PHE A 95 -3.76 13.02 6.32
C PHE A 95 -3.05 14.30 5.90
N PHE A 96 -2.57 14.38 4.66
CA PHE A 96 -1.81 15.49 4.11
C PHE A 96 -2.38 15.89 2.74
N PRO A 97 -3.26 16.92 2.66
CA PRO A 97 -4.00 17.24 1.43
C PRO A 97 -3.15 17.46 0.18
N ASP A 98 -1.99 18.11 0.35
CA ASP A 98 -1.04 18.42 -0.73
C ASP A 98 -0.05 17.28 -1.00
N SER A 99 -0.37 16.06 -0.60
CA SER A 99 0.46 14.88 -0.89
C SER A 99 0.16 14.28 -2.25
N GLU A 100 1.21 13.73 -2.86
CA GLU A 100 1.13 12.98 -4.09
C GLU A 100 1.81 11.62 -3.93
N VAL A 101 1.14 10.56 -4.40
CA VAL A 101 1.68 9.19 -4.40
C VAL A 101 1.98 8.79 -5.84
N SER A 102 3.26 8.53 -6.10
CA SER A 102 3.78 8.08 -7.39
C SER A 102 4.07 6.58 -7.35
N PHE A 103 3.63 5.88 -8.40
CA PHE A 103 3.82 4.44 -8.55
C PHE A 103 4.78 4.17 -9.69
N VAL A 104 5.79 3.34 -9.44
CA VAL A 104 6.69 2.82 -10.47
C VAL A 104 6.46 1.32 -10.55
N MET A 105 5.85 0.88 -11.65
CA MET A 105 5.63 -0.54 -11.92
C MET A 105 6.60 -1.01 -12.99
N THR A 106 7.39 -2.03 -12.67
CA THR A 106 8.39 -2.61 -13.56
C THR A 106 8.16 -4.11 -13.64
N ILE A 107 7.94 -4.62 -14.85
CA ILE A 107 7.96 -6.06 -15.10
C ILE A 107 9.40 -6.54 -15.28
N LYS A 108 9.75 -7.65 -14.64
CA LYS A 108 11.01 -8.35 -14.87
C LYS A 108 10.70 -9.64 -15.62
N LEU A 109 11.25 -9.76 -16.83
CA LEU A 109 11.06 -10.93 -17.68
C LEU A 109 12.18 -11.93 -17.45
N GLY A 110 11.82 -13.22 -17.39
CA GLY A 110 12.76 -14.32 -17.48
C GLY A 110 12.94 -14.79 -18.92
N GLU A 111 13.26 -16.07 -19.10
CA GLU A 111 13.31 -16.68 -20.43
C GLU A 111 11.96 -16.62 -21.15
N PHE A 112 12.02 -16.55 -22.47
CA PHE A 112 10.82 -16.51 -23.30
C PHE A 112 9.99 -17.80 -23.12
N PRO A 113 8.65 -17.73 -22.98
CA PRO A 113 7.83 -18.92 -22.79
C PRO A 113 7.93 -19.89 -23.97
N THR A 114 7.85 -21.20 -23.70
CA THR A 114 7.85 -22.23 -24.76
C THR A 114 6.59 -22.16 -25.62
N GLU A 115 6.68 -22.58 -26.89
CA GLU A 115 5.54 -22.60 -27.82
C GLU A 115 4.36 -23.43 -27.29
N LYS A 116 4.65 -24.50 -26.54
CA LYS A 116 3.64 -25.34 -25.88
C LYS A 116 2.85 -24.55 -24.84
N TYR A 117 3.52 -23.68 -24.06
CA TYR A 117 2.85 -22.79 -23.10
C TYR A 117 1.98 -21.76 -23.80
N LEU A 118 2.48 -21.16 -24.89
CA LEU A 118 1.75 -20.16 -25.67
C LEU A 118 0.52 -20.76 -26.40
N SER A 119 0.60 -22.03 -26.79
CA SER A 119 -0.46 -22.72 -27.52
C SER A 119 -1.49 -23.40 -26.60
N GLN A 120 -1.26 -23.41 -25.28
CA GLN A 120 -2.17 -24.04 -24.34
C GLN A 120 -3.45 -23.19 -24.19
N LYS A 121 -4.58 -23.69 -24.70
CA LYS A 121 -5.89 -23.09 -24.41
C LYS A 121 -6.16 -23.17 -22.91
N SER A 122 -6.51 -22.05 -22.30
CA SER A 122 -6.92 -21.96 -20.89
C SER A 122 -8.21 -22.76 -20.67
N ALA A 123 -8.10 -23.94 -20.07
CA ALA A 123 -9.25 -24.75 -19.67
C ALA A 123 -9.84 -24.23 -18.34
N VAL A 124 -10.56 -23.11 -18.38
CA VAL A 124 -11.36 -22.67 -17.23
C VAL A 124 -12.68 -23.42 -17.26
N LYS A 125 -12.78 -24.50 -16.48
CA LYS A 125 -14.07 -25.12 -16.13
C LYS A 125 -14.70 -24.27 -15.01
N ASN A 126 -15.85 -23.69 -15.28
CA ASN A 126 -16.64 -22.97 -14.28
C ASN A 126 -17.31 -23.98 -13.32
N GLU A 127 -16.76 -24.19 -12.12
CA GLU A 127 -17.52 -24.71 -10.98
C GLU A 127 -17.09 -24.04 -9.66
N PRO A 128 -18.05 -23.64 -8.80
CA PRO A 128 -17.78 -22.97 -7.53
C PRO A 128 -17.56 -23.98 -6.40
N LYS A 129 -16.56 -23.76 -5.53
CA LYS A 129 -16.60 -23.91 -4.06
C LYS A 129 -15.19 -23.97 -3.43
N GLY A 130 -15.08 -23.36 -2.25
CA GLY A 130 -14.60 -24.08 -1.06
C GLY A 130 -13.13 -23.90 -0.68
N SER A 131 -12.93 -23.19 0.43
CA SER A 131 -11.73 -23.08 1.25
C SER A 131 -11.02 -24.42 1.51
N GLN A 132 -9.68 -24.43 1.56
CA GLN A 132 -8.90 -24.72 2.79
C GLN A 132 -7.37 -24.70 2.55
N GLN A 133 -6.68 -24.16 3.55
CA GLN A 133 -5.23 -24.01 3.69
C GLN A 133 -4.47 -25.34 3.81
N LYS A 134 -3.19 -25.35 3.38
CA LYS A 134 -2.08 -25.92 4.17
C LYS A 134 -0.72 -25.37 3.72
N LYS A 135 0.01 -24.83 4.71
CA LYS A 135 1.45 -24.47 4.69
C LYS A 135 2.29 -25.78 4.66
N PRO A 136 3.48 -25.79 4.03
CA PRO A 136 4.71 -25.82 4.84
C PRO A 136 5.89 -24.99 4.25
N GLU A 137 6.75 -24.53 5.15
CA GLU A 137 8.14 -24.04 4.98
C GLU A 137 9.05 -25.01 5.77
N PRO A 138 10.41 -24.92 5.82
CA PRO A 138 11.43 -24.35 4.91
C PRO A 138 12.76 -25.18 4.82
N THR A 139 13.60 -24.96 3.80
CA THR A 139 15.10 -25.04 3.90
C THR A 139 15.77 -24.40 2.65
N GLN A 140 16.40 -23.22 2.75
CA GLN A 140 17.86 -22.90 2.81
C GLN A 140 18.71 -23.53 1.67
N LYS A 141 19.67 -22.89 0.96
CA LYS A 141 20.42 -21.61 1.02
C LYS A 141 21.25 -21.45 -0.29
N ALA A 142 21.76 -20.23 -0.51
CA ALA A 142 23.07 -19.87 -1.10
C ALA A 142 23.15 -19.18 -2.49
N ASN A 143 23.51 -17.87 -2.42
CA ASN A 143 24.45 -17.06 -3.21
C ASN A 143 24.55 -17.16 -4.75
N ALA A 144 24.38 -15.99 -5.42
CA ALA A 144 25.41 -15.40 -6.29
C ALA A 144 25.06 -13.94 -6.66
N GLU A 145 26.08 -13.09 -6.76
CA GLU A 145 26.01 -11.65 -7.04
C GLU A 145 25.84 -11.28 -8.53
N LYS A 146 25.22 -10.10 -8.74
CA LYS A 146 25.35 -9.12 -9.85
C LYS A 146 25.12 -9.54 -11.31
N LYS A 147 24.06 -8.96 -11.91
CA LYS A 147 24.13 -8.24 -13.19
C LYS A 147 23.03 -7.18 -13.29
N LYS A 148 23.39 -5.98 -13.76
CA LYS A 148 22.47 -4.87 -14.06
C LYS A 148 21.83 -5.16 -15.42
N ASP A 149 20.60 -5.64 -15.44
CA ASP A 149 19.90 -5.94 -16.69
C ASP A 149 18.97 -4.80 -17.12
N GLN A 150 19.07 -4.49 -18.40
CA GLN A 150 18.79 -3.22 -19.05
C GLN A 150 17.37 -3.08 -19.63
N ASN A 151 16.39 -3.88 -19.22
CA ASN A 151 15.05 -3.81 -19.83
C ASN A 151 13.97 -3.49 -18.79
N ILE A 152 13.96 -2.23 -18.36
CA ILE A 152 12.91 -1.65 -17.53
C ILE A 152 11.83 -1.12 -18.49
N ILE A 153 10.69 -1.79 -18.56
CA ILE A 153 9.50 -1.23 -19.20
C ILE A 153 8.75 -0.47 -18.09
N GLN A 154 8.79 0.87 -18.14
CA GLN A 154 7.93 1.71 -17.33
C GLN A 154 6.54 1.78 -17.98
N LEU A 155 5.52 1.33 -17.26
CA LEU A 155 4.13 1.57 -17.64
C LEU A 155 3.70 2.92 -17.05
N SER A 156 3.76 3.96 -17.86
CA SER A 156 3.17 5.27 -17.55
C SER A 156 1.65 5.13 -17.55
N LEU A 157 1.03 5.22 -16.37
CA LEU A 157 -0.44 5.11 -16.21
C LEU A 157 -1.17 6.45 -16.40
N PHE A 158 -0.47 7.48 -16.90
CA PHE A 158 -1.07 8.75 -17.27
C PHE A 158 -1.49 8.67 -18.74
N GLY A 159 -2.73 8.27 -18.98
CA GLY A 159 -3.42 8.64 -20.21
C GLY A 159 -3.69 10.14 -20.14
N GLU A 160 -3.18 10.90 -21.10
CA GLU A 160 -3.62 12.27 -21.33
C GLU A 160 -5.14 12.27 -21.50
N VAL A 161 -5.82 13.12 -20.73
CA VAL A 161 -7.24 13.43 -20.90
C VAL A 161 -7.34 14.65 -21.79
#